data_AF-Q16Q52-F1
#
_entry.id   AF-Q16Q52-F1
#
_cell.length_a   1.000
_cell.length_b   1.000
_cell.length_c   1.000
_cell.angle_alpha   90.00
_cell.angle_beta   90.00
_cell.angle_gamma   90.00
#
_symmetry.space_group_name_H-M   'P 1'
#
loop_
_entity.id
_entity.type
_entity.pdbx_description
1 polymer ?
#
loop_
_entity_poly.entity_id
_entity_poly.type
_entity_poly.pdbx_seq_one_letter_code
_entity_poly.pdbx_strand_id
1 'polypeptide(L)'
;MANIAQIVTRFKSLQIQSRLSTALKTCRPVLYSTSAEVPSSPESISTVPKKGKVSKAMKAYLERAKAHDEFMKIQNLEFKLGKRHLANMMGEDPETFTQADIDRAIQYLFPSGLYDKKARPMMKPPEEVIPQRKAAEFDETGRPFHSMFYTGRPNYYQLLFDIVGYLNNLNAFEDRMIRKQLTPDPTQQIDTSGSEWLAKEVLERQLLEDISDSEYENFVNVMTRLIQHPYSYKEKAFIDQYRKPLLAKTDADQIPKPQLDENGKSFITIYECLRKSARADVTIIAPGTGNITINGQDITYFDSVQPREQFQRRVVISRKAAYAS
;
A
#
# COMPACT_ATOMS: atom_id res chain seq x y z
N MET A 1 13.44 64.18 17.04
CA MET A 1 12.13 64.49 16.41
C MET A 1 12.40 65.16 15.08
N ALA A 2 12.51 64.36 14.01
CA ALA A 2 12.78 64.83 12.66
C ALA A 2 11.68 64.34 11.71
N ASN A 3 11.31 65.21 10.78
CA ASN A 3 10.05 65.28 10.04
C ASN A 3 9.85 64.15 9.01
N ILE A 4 8.73 63.43 9.10
CA ILE A 4 8.30 62.29 8.26
C ILE A 4 8.00 62.70 6.79
N ALA A 5 7.99 64.00 6.48
CA ALA A 5 7.60 64.53 5.17
C ALA A 5 8.64 64.38 4.04
N GLN A 6 9.90 64.02 4.32
CA GLN A 6 10.95 63.97 3.28
C GLN A 6 11.20 62.58 2.67
N ILE A 7 10.58 61.52 3.19
CA ILE A 7 10.74 60.15 2.65
C ILE A 7 9.73 59.88 1.51
N VAL A 8 8.62 60.60 1.46
CA VAL A 8 7.54 60.38 0.48
C VAL A 8 7.85 60.96 -0.91
N THR A 9 8.81 61.88 -1.02
CA THR A 9 9.13 62.56 -2.29
C THR A 9 10.14 61.82 -3.19
N ARG A 10 10.69 60.67 -2.78
CA ARG A 10 11.61 59.88 -3.61
C ARG A 10 10.97 58.73 -4.40
N PHE A 11 9.67 58.50 -4.27
CA PHE A 11 8.97 57.36 -4.90
C PHE A 11 7.98 57.75 -6.01
N LYS A 12 7.98 59.00 -6.48
CA LYS A 12 7.06 59.53 -7.50
C LYS A 12 7.60 59.59 -8.92
N SER A 13 8.63 58.82 -9.27
CA SER A 13 9.20 58.80 -10.62
C SER A 13 9.40 57.39 -11.20
N LEU A 14 8.38 56.53 -11.12
CA LEU A 14 8.29 55.29 -11.90
C LEU A 14 6.84 55.05 -12.31
N GLN A 15 6.36 55.82 -13.30
CA GLN A 15 5.14 55.49 -14.04
C GLN A 15 5.47 54.37 -15.04
N ILE A 16 5.20 53.13 -14.67
CA ILE A 16 5.01 52.04 -15.63
C ILE A 16 3.51 51.95 -15.88
N GLN A 17 3.11 52.53 -17.01
CA GLN A 17 1.74 52.55 -17.50
C GLN A 17 1.25 51.12 -17.79
N SER A 18 0.03 50.88 -17.32
CA SER A 18 -0.85 49.74 -17.55
C SER A 18 -1.01 49.38 -19.03
N ARG A 19 -0.72 48.12 -19.38
CA ARG A 19 -1.27 47.44 -20.56
C ARG A 19 -1.90 46.12 -20.16
N LEU A 20 -3.12 46.20 -19.64
CA LEU A 20 -4.05 45.09 -19.47
C LEU A 20 -5.42 45.52 -19.97
N SER A 21 -5.56 45.63 -21.29
CA SER A 21 -6.85 45.49 -21.95
C SER A 21 -6.61 45.28 -23.44
N THR A 22 -7.31 44.28 -23.99
CA THR A 22 -7.51 43.93 -25.42
C THR A 22 -6.93 42.57 -25.82
N ALA A 23 -7.60 41.49 -25.41
CA ALA A 23 -7.61 40.20 -26.13
C ALA A 23 -8.74 39.29 -25.59
N LEU A 24 -9.98 39.77 -25.61
CA LEU A 24 -11.17 38.92 -25.49
C LEU A 24 -11.91 38.98 -26.82
N LYS A 25 -11.54 38.12 -27.76
CA LYS A 25 -12.38 37.75 -28.90
C LYS A 25 -12.02 36.35 -29.38
N THR A 26 -13.05 35.50 -29.32
CA THR A 26 -13.20 34.17 -29.95
C THR A 26 -12.34 33.01 -29.44
N CYS A 27 -12.83 32.33 -28.40
CA CYS A 27 -12.65 30.89 -28.24
C CYS A 27 -14.04 30.26 -28.13
N ARG A 28 -14.45 29.48 -29.13
CA ARG A 28 -15.62 28.59 -29.03
C ARG A 28 -15.18 27.35 -28.25
N PRO A 29 -15.89 26.89 -27.22
CA PRO A 29 -15.62 25.61 -26.60
C PRO A 29 -16.01 24.50 -27.60
N VAL A 30 -15.04 23.69 -28.03
CA VAL A 30 -15.29 22.44 -28.75
C VAL A 30 -15.56 21.38 -27.69
N LEU A 31 -16.79 20.89 -27.64
CA LEU A 31 -17.16 19.73 -26.84
C LEU A 31 -16.57 18.48 -27.52
N TYR A 32 -15.65 17.79 -26.83
CA TYR A 32 -15.21 16.45 -27.26
C TYR A 32 -16.25 15.44 -26.78
N SER A 33 -16.99 14.87 -27.73
CA SER A 33 -17.85 13.71 -27.51
C SER A 33 -17.01 12.45 -27.31
N THR A 34 -17.22 11.76 -26.21
CA THR A 34 -16.76 10.38 -25.99
C THR A 34 -17.85 9.42 -26.47
N SER A 35 -17.68 8.91 -27.68
CA SER A 35 -18.36 7.68 -28.11
C SER A 35 -17.29 6.81 -28.76
N ALA A 36 -16.72 5.89 -27.97
CA ALA A 36 -15.95 4.78 -28.50
C ALA A 36 -16.95 3.69 -28.89
N GLU A 37 -17.48 3.75 -30.11
CA GLU A 37 -18.16 2.61 -30.71
C GLU A 37 -17.08 1.63 -31.18
N VAL A 38 -17.15 0.41 -30.67
CA VAL A 38 -16.37 -0.74 -31.13
C VAL A 38 -17.08 -1.32 -32.36
N PRO A 39 -16.53 -1.27 -33.58
CA PRO A 39 -17.07 -2.03 -34.69
C PRO A 39 -16.49 -3.44 -34.63
N SER A 40 -17.39 -4.40 -34.43
CA SER A 40 -17.15 -5.80 -34.73
C SER A 40 -17.40 -6.05 -36.22
N SER A 41 -16.58 -6.94 -36.79
CA SER A 41 -16.61 -7.52 -38.15
C SER A 41 -15.76 -6.85 -39.25
N PRO A 42 -15.17 -7.68 -40.15
CA PRO A 42 -14.06 -7.30 -41.02
C PRO A 42 -14.54 -6.83 -42.40
N GLU A 43 -13.62 -6.21 -43.13
CA GLU A 43 -13.76 -5.75 -44.53
C GLU A 43 -14.29 -4.33 -44.72
N SER A 44 -13.36 -3.36 -44.65
CA SER A 44 -13.35 -2.24 -45.60
C SER A 44 -11.93 -1.70 -45.77
N ILE A 45 -11.36 -2.02 -46.93
CA ILE A 45 -10.39 -1.27 -47.74
C ILE A 45 -9.41 -0.36 -46.96
N SER A 46 -8.18 -0.85 -46.90
CA SER A 46 -6.95 -0.18 -46.51
C SER A 46 -6.80 1.20 -47.18
N THR A 47 -7.20 2.25 -46.48
CA THR A 47 -6.63 3.59 -46.67
C THR A 47 -5.74 3.86 -45.47
N VAL A 48 -4.50 3.36 -45.53
CA VAL A 48 -3.49 3.67 -44.52
C VAL A 48 -3.35 5.20 -44.50
N PRO A 49 -3.73 5.89 -43.41
CA PRO A 49 -3.55 7.33 -43.34
C PRO A 49 -2.07 7.63 -43.53
N LYS A 50 -1.75 8.53 -44.46
CA LYS A 50 -0.37 8.92 -44.79
C LYS A 50 0.39 9.14 -43.49
N LYS A 51 1.39 8.28 -43.23
CA LYS A 51 2.22 8.32 -42.02
C LYS A 51 2.74 9.74 -41.84
N GLY A 52 2.19 10.45 -40.86
CA GLY A 52 2.72 11.74 -40.44
C GLY A 52 4.20 11.59 -40.11
N LYS A 53 5.00 12.62 -40.37
CA LYS A 53 6.42 12.62 -40.00
C LYS A 53 6.51 12.62 -38.46
N VAL A 54 6.44 11.46 -37.84
CA VAL A 54 6.64 11.32 -36.39
C VAL A 54 8.06 11.74 -36.03
N SER A 55 8.19 12.42 -34.89
CA SER A 55 9.47 12.93 -34.41
C SER A 55 10.44 11.77 -34.14
N LYS A 56 11.75 12.03 -34.25
CA LYS A 56 12.78 11.01 -33.99
C LYS A 56 12.68 10.45 -32.56
N ALA A 57 12.33 11.30 -31.59
CA ALA A 57 12.11 10.91 -30.20
C ALA A 57 10.93 9.94 -30.06
N MET A 58 9.83 10.20 -30.79
CA MET A 58 8.63 9.36 -30.82
C MET A 58 8.94 7.95 -31.32
N LYS A 59 9.69 7.85 -32.43
CA LYS A 59 10.12 6.56 -33.00
C LYS A 59 11.00 5.77 -32.04
N ALA A 60 12.01 6.42 -31.46
CA ALA A 60 12.92 5.79 -30.52
C ALA A 60 12.21 5.28 -29.26
N TYR A 61 11.16 5.99 -28.82
CA TYR A 61 10.33 5.53 -27.70
C TYR A 61 9.50 4.29 -28.07
N LEU A 62 8.86 4.26 -29.25
CA LEU A 62 8.13 3.07 -29.72
C LEU A 62 9.04 1.86 -29.91
N GLU A 63 10.23 2.06 -30.49
CA GLU A 63 11.23 1.01 -30.64
C GLU A 63 11.66 0.46 -29.28
N ARG A 64 11.88 1.35 -28.29
CA ARG A 64 12.21 0.93 -26.91
C ARG A 64 11.08 0.14 -26.26
N ALA A 65 9.82 0.55 -26.46
CA ALA A 65 8.67 -0.17 -25.94
C ALA A 65 8.56 -1.56 -26.56
N LYS A 66 8.65 -1.66 -27.90
CA LYS A 66 8.64 -2.95 -28.62
C LYS A 66 9.76 -3.88 -28.16
N ALA A 67 10.98 -3.35 -28.04
CA ALA A 67 12.13 -4.12 -27.56
C ALA A 67 11.95 -4.63 -26.12
N HIS A 68 11.32 -3.83 -25.24
CA HIS A 68 11.00 -4.24 -23.89
C HIS A 68 9.95 -5.37 -23.87
N ASP A 69 8.92 -5.28 -24.69
CA ASP A 69 7.89 -6.33 -24.78
C ASP A 69 8.46 -7.65 -25.31
N GLU A 70 9.34 -7.58 -26.31
CA GLU A 70 10.08 -8.74 -26.82
C GLU A 70 11.00 -9.33 -25.75
N PHE A 71 11.74 -8.48 -25.02
CA PHE A 71 12.57 -8.90 -23.90
C PHE A 71 11.75 -9.63 -22.82
N MET A 72 10.60 -9.08 -22.41
CA MET A 72 9.72 -9.72 -21.42
C MET A 72 9.19 -11.08 -21.91
N LYS A 73 8.86 -11.20 -23.19
CA LYS A 73 8.44 -12.48 -23.79
C LYS A 73 9.55 -13.52 -23.74
N ILE A 74 10.77 -13.14 -24.09
CA ILE A 74 11.95 -14.03 -24.04
C ILE A 74 12.20 -14.49 -22.60
N GLN A 75 12.25 -13.56 -21.64
CA GLN A 75 12.46 -13.87 -20.23
C GLN A 75 11.38 -14.80 -19.66
N ASN A 76 10.12 -14.61 -20.06
CA ASN A 76 9.03 -15.51 -19.65
C ASN A 76 9.20 -16.93 -20.22
N LEU A 77 9.69 -17.08 -21.45
CA LEU A 77 9.98 -18.39 -22.04
C LEU A 77 11.18 -19.04 -21.34
N GLU A 78 12.25 -18.28 -21.10
CA GLU A 78 13.44 -18.75 -20.38
C GLU A 78 13.10 -19.20 -18.96
N PHE A 79 12.26 -18.45 -18.24
CA PHE A 79 11.78 -18.82 -16.91
C PHE A 79 11.00 -20.15 -16.94
N LYS A 80 10.09 -20.34 -17.90
CA LYS A 80 9.32 -21.60 -18.04
C LYS A 80 10.23 -22.79 -18.36
N LEU A 81 11.20 -22.60 -19.24
CA LEU A 81 12.18 -23.62 -19.58
C LEU A 81 13.09 -23.95 -18.39
N GLY A 82 13.58 -22.93 -17.69
CA GLY A 82 14.37 -23.04 -16.47
C GLY A 82 13.61 -23.77 -15.35
N LYS A 83 12.32 -23.47 -15.17
CA LYS A 83 11.44 -24.18 -14.24
C LYS A 83 11.40 -25.68 -14.50
N ARG A 84 11.23 -26.09 -15.77
CA ARG A 84 11.21 -27.51 -16.16
C ARG A 84 12.55 -28.19 -15.92
N HIS A 85 13.66 -27.51 -16.21
CA HIS A 85 15.00 -28.04 -15.94
C HIS A 85 15.30 -28.16 -14.46
N LEU A 86 14.89 -27.19 -13.65
CA LEU A 86 15.05 -27.24 -12.21
C LEU A 86 14.26 -28.40 -11.60
N ALA A 87 13.01 -28.60 -12.02
CA ALA A 87 12.21 -29.75 -11.61
C ALA A 87 12.92 -31.08 -11.96
N ASN A 88 13.44 -31.21 -13.19
CA ASN A 88 14.20 -32.39 -13.62
C ASN A 88 15.46 -32.63 -12.78
N MET A 89 16.21 -31.58 -12.41
CA MET A 89 17.40 -31.72 -11.55
C MET A 89 17.03 -32.17 -10.12
N MET A 90 15.88 -31.73 -9.62
CA MET A 90 15.39 -32.11 -8.29
C MET A 90 14.62 -33.43 -8.27
N GLY A 91 14.32 -34.01 -9.44
CA GLY A 91 13.53 -35.24 -9.57
C GLY A 91 12.04 -35.05 -9.30
N GLU A 92 11.54 -33.82 -9.41
CA GLU A 92 10.14 -33.45 -9.17
C GLU A 92 9.36 -33.29 -10.49
N ASP A 93 8.03 -33.35 -10.42
CA ASP A 93 7.16 -33.13 -11.59
C ASP A 93 7.07 -31.64 -11.97
N PRO A 94 7.35 -31.26 -13.24
CA PRO A 94 7.36 -29.85 -13.67
C PRO A 94 6.02 -29.11 -13.53
N GLU A 95 4.90 -29.81 -13.62
CA GLU A 95 3.57 -29.19 -13.57
C GLU A 95 3.15 -28.87 -12.12
N THR A 96 3.47 -29.76 -11.19
CA THR A 96 3.19 -29.59 -9.75
C THR A 96 4.16 -28.62 -9.05
N PHE A 97 5.27 -28.28 -9.69
CA PHE A 97 6.35 -27.48 -9.09
C PHE A 97 5.91 -26.04 -8.76
N THR A 98 5.89 -25.67 -7.48
CA THR A 98 5.48 -24.34 -7.00
C THR A 98 6.65 -23.38 -6.82
N GLN A 99 6.38 -22.09 -6.62
CA GLN A 99 7.44 -21.09 -6.36
C GLN A 99 8.20 -21.36 -5.05
N ALA A 100 7.54 -21.93 -4.04
CA ALA A 100 8.20 -22.32 -2.80
C ALA A 100 9.23 -23.45 -3.03
N ASP A 101 8.89 -24.40 -3.92
CA ASP A 101 9.79 -25.49 -4.27
C ASP A 101 11.00 -24.98 -5.07
N ILE A 102 10.78 -24.02 -5.98
CA ILE A 102 11.84 -23.30 -6.68
C ILE A 102 12.81 -22.64 -5.68
N ASP A 103 12.28 -21.87 -4.73
CA ASP A 103 13.08 -21.13 -3.76
C ASP A 103 13.91 -22.08 -2.89
N ARG A 104 13.33 -23.22 -2.47
CA ARG A 104 14.05 -24.27 -1.73
C ARG A 104 15.14 -24.93 -2.57
N ALA A 105 14.86 -25.27 -3.82
CA ALA A 105 15.83 -25.88 -4.72
C ALA A 105 17.02 -24.95 -4.98
N ILE A 106 16.78 -23.65 -5.19
CA ILE A 106 17.83 -22.65 -5.39
C ILE A 106 18.66 -22.47 -4.14
N GLN A 107 18.03 -22.42 -2.97
CA GLN A 107 18.75 -22.33 -1.71
C GLN A 107 19.68 -23.53 -1.48
N TYR A 108 19.28 -24.72 -1.94
CA TYR A 108 20.10 -25.93 -1.87
C TYR A 108 21.24 -25.94 -2.90
N LEU A 109 20.95 -25.65 -4.17
CA LEU A 109 21.94 -25.67 -5.26
C LEU A 109 22.96 -24.53 -5.16
N PHE A 110 22.53 -23.35 -4.72
CA PHE A 110 23.34 -22.15 -4.60
C PHE A 110 23.26 -21.58 -3.18
N PRO A 111 23.89 -22.22 -2.19
CA PRO A 111 23.83 -21.77 -0.81
C PRO A 111 24.54 -20.43 -0.66
N SER A 112 23.79 -19.39 -0.29
CA SER A 112 24.33 -18.05 -0.01
C SER A 112 24.16 -17.70 1.47
N GLY A 113 25.27 -17.33 2.11
CA GLY A 113 25.31 -16.88 3.50
C GLY A 113 25.05 -15.38 3.70
N LEU A 114 24.60 -14.66 2.66
CA LEU A 114 24.36 -13.22 2.76
C LEU A 114 23.16 -12.92 3.68
N TYR A 115 23.33 -11.98 4.61
CA TYR A 115 22.26 -11.56 5.53
C TYR A 115 21.09 -10.90 4.79
N ASP A 116 21.37 -10.08 3.78
CA ASP A 116 20.33 -9.48 2.94
C ASP A 116 19.74 -10.54 2.00
N LYS A 117 18.44 -10.78 2.14
CA LYS A 117 17.71 -11.74 1.32
C LYS A 117 17.60 -11.29 -0.15
N LYS A 118 17.60 -9.98 -0.42
CA LYS A 118 17.50 -9.45 -1.79
C LYS A 118 18.77 -9.68 -2.60
N ALA A 119 19.91 -9.81 -1.93
CA ALA A 119 21.20 -10.07 -2.57
C ALA A 119 21.48 -11.56 -2.83
N ARG A 120 20.58 -12.45 -2.40
CA ARG A 120 20.73 -13.90 -2.62
C ARG A 120 20.29 -14.28 -4.03
N PRO A 121 20.82 -15.38 -4.59
CA PRO A 121 20.29 -15.96 -5.83
C PRO A 121 18.79 -16.23 -5.70
N MET A 122 18.01 -15.79 -6.69
CA MET A 122 16.57 -16.05 -6.76
C MET A 122 16.15 -16.26 -8.21
N MET A 123 15.17 -17.14 -8.45
CA MET A 123 14.52 -17.33 -9.74
C MET A 123 13.03 -17.11 -9.54
N LYS A 124 12.51 -16.03 -10.08
CA LYS A 124 11.12 -15.61 -9.96
C LYS A 124 10.55 -15.26 -11.33
N PRO A 125 9.22 -15.19 -11.48
CA PRO A 125 8.60 -14.68 -12.69
C PRO A 125 9.17 -13.29 -13.05
N PRO A 126 9.49 -13.03 -14.33
CA PRO A 126 10.06 -11.76 -14.78
C PRO A 126 9.24 -10.52 -14.37
N GLU A 127 7.91 -10.65 -14.25
CA GLU A 127 6.99 -9.57 -13.85
C GLU A 127 7.22 -9.07 -12.41
N GLU A 128 7.75 -9.91 -11.52
CA GLU A 128 8.06 -9.53 -10.12
C GLU A 128 9.46 -8.93 -9.99
N VAL A 129 10.40 -9.36 -10.84
CA VAL A 129 11.82 -8.99 -10.75
C VAL A 129 12.10 -7.70 -11.52
N ILE A 130 11.53 -7.60 -12.72
CA ILE A 130 11.74 -6.46 -13.61
C ILE A 130 10.71 -5.38 -13.24
N PRO A 131 11.13 -4.13 -13.01
CA PRO A 131 10.21 -3.06 -12.70
C PRO A 131 9.20 -2.88 -13.84
N GLN A 132 7.92 -2.82 -13.49
CA GLN A 132 6.86 -2.56 -14.45
C GLN A 132 7.05 -1.19 -15.08
N ARG A 133 6.95 -1.15 -16.41
CA ARG A 133 7.04 0.09 -17.19
C ARG A 133 5.71 0.34 -17.85
N LYS A 134 5.36 1.60 -18.01
CA LYS A 134 4.20 1.99 -18.82
C LYS A 134 4.36 1.49 -20.26
N ALA A 135 3.26 0.99 -20.80
CA ALA A 135 3.14 0.76 -22.24
C ALA A 135 3.25 2.08 -23.00
N ALA A 136 3.46 1.99 -24.32
CA ALA A 136 3.51 3.19 -25.14
C ALA A 136 2.17 3.96 -25.06
N GLU A 137 2.23 5.25 -24.73
CA GLU A 137 1.05 6.08 -24.50
C GLU A 137 0.45 6.66 -25.80
N PHE A 138 1.00 6.31 -26.96
CA PHE A 138 0.61 6.87 -28.25
C PHE A 138 0.79 5.89 -29.42
N ASP A 139 0.08 6.20 -30.52
CA ASP A 139 0.11 5.46 -31.77
C ASP A 139 1.34 5.77 -32.65
N GLU A 140 1.56 4.94 -33.68
CA GLU A 140 2.55 5.20 -34.75
C GLU A 140 2.30 6.52 -35.49
N THR A 141 1.09 7.08 -35.41
CA THR A 141 0.72 8.39 -35.97
C THR A 141 1.13 9.56 -35.06
N GLY A 142 1.48 9.26 -33.81
CA GLY A 142 1.78 10.24 -32.77
C GLY A 142 0.57 10.68 -31.95
N ARG A 143 -0.60 10.08 -32.15
CA ARG A 143 -1.81 10.38 -31.38
C ARG A 143 -1.75 9.69 -30.00
N PRO A 144 -1.87 10.42 -28.89
CA PRO A 144 -1.97 9.80 -27.56
C PRO A 144 -3.27 9.00 -27.38
N PHE A 145 -3.19 7.89 -26.64
CA PHE A 145 -4.36 7.07 -26.30
C PHE A 145 -5.24 7.73 -25.24
N HIS A 146 -4.61 8.44 -24.30
CA HIS A 146 -5.30 9.05 -23.18
C HIS A 146 -5.51 10.55 -23.39
N SER A 147 -6.68 11.07 -23.01
CA SER A 147 -7.04 12.48 -23.18
C SER A 147 -6.16 13.41 -22.33
N MET A 148 -5.79 12.97 -21.12
CA MET A 148 -4.96 13.74 -20.19
C MET A 148 -3.45 13.55 -20.41
N PHE A 149 -3.02 12.95 -21.53
CA PHE A 149 -1.60 12.72 -21.84
C PHE A 149 -0.74 13.99 -21.70
N TYR A 150 -1.24 15.14 -22.15
CA TYR A 150 -0.49 16.40 -22.13
C TYR A 150 -0.34 17.03 -20.73
N THR A 151 -0.92 16.42 -19.69
CA THR A 151 -0.65 16.80 -18.30
C THR A 151 0.68 16.24 -17.79
N GLY A 152 1.29 15.30 -18.52
CA GLY A 152 2.50 14.59 -18.14
C GLY A 152 2.27 13.40 -17.19
N ARG A 153 1.17 13.42 -16.42
CA ARG A 153 0.79 12.36 -15.46
C ARG A 153 -0.67 11.93 -15.67
N PRO A 154 -0.95 11.26 -16.79
CA PRO A 154 -2.31 10.91 -17.18
C PRO A 154 -3.04 10.07 -16.12
N ASN A 155 -2.41 9.06 -15.53
CA ASN A 155 -3.09 8.12 -14.62
C ASN A 155 -3.47 8.80 -13.30
N TYR A 156 -2.59 9.63 -12.75
CA TYR A 156 -2.87 10.39 -11.54
C TYR A 156 -4.03 11.38 -11.70
N TYR A 157 -4.05 12.15 -12.80
CA TYR A 157 -5.15 13.11 -13.02
C TYR A 157 -6.45 12.42 -13.41
N GLN A 158 -6.39 11.28 -14.11
CA GLN A 158 -7.57 10.45 -14.36
C GLN A 158 -8.17 9.96 -13.04
N LEU A 159 -7.34 9.49 -12.10
CA LEU A 159 -7.79 9.09 -10.77
C LEU A 159 -8.51 10.24 -10.04
N LEU A 160 -7.94 11.45 -10.03
CA LEU A 160 -8.58 12.61 -9.43
C LEU A 160 -9.92 12.97 -10.12
N PHE A 161 -9.95 12.88 -11.45
CA PHE A 161 -11.16 13.14 -12.23
C PHE A 161 -12.27 12.14 -11.90
N ASP A 162 -11.93 10.86 -11.79
CA ASP A 162 -12.88 9.81 -11.44
C ASP A 162 -13.45 10.03 -10.03
N ILE A 163 -12.61 10.40 -9.05
CA ILE A 163 -13.06 10.73 -7.69
C ILE A 163 -14.06 11.89 -7.70
N VAL A 164 -13.79 12.94 -8.48
CA VAL A 164 -14.72 14.08 -8.62
C VAL A 164 -16.01 13.62 -9.32
N GLY A 165 -15.92 12.71 -10.29
CA GLY A 165 -17.07 12.06 -10.93
C GLY A 165 -17.95 11.33 -9.91
N TYR A 166 -17.36 10.50 -9.05
CA TYR A 166 -18.07 9.82 -7.97
C TYR A 166 -18.71 10.80 -6.99
N LEU A 167 -18.00 11.85 -6.57
CA LEU A 167 -18.57 12.91 -5.72
C LEU A 167 -19.78 13.58 -6.36
N ASN A 168 -19.72 13.91 -7.64
CA ASN A 168 -20.85 14.52 -8.35
C ASN A 168 -22.05 13.56 -8.46
N ASN A 169 -21.79 12.28 -8.69
CA ASN A 169 -22.84 11.25 -8.71
C ASN A 169 -23.52 11.10 -7.34
N LEU A 170 -22.72 11.16 -6.27
CA LEU A 170 -23.18 11.14 -4.89
C LEU A 170 -24.01 12.38 -4.53
N ASN A 171 -23.56 13.59 -4.90
CA ASN A 171 -24.31 14.83 -4.72
C ASN A 171 -25.65 14.79 -5.48
N ALA A 172 -25.64 14.35 -6.75
CA ALA A 172 -26.87 14.21 -7.53
C ALA A 172 -27.82 13.14 -6.97
N PHE A 173 -27.29 12.15 -6.25
CA PHE A 173 -28.11 11.20 -5.51
C PHE A 173 -28.68 11.82 -4.24
N GLU A 174 -27.87 12.53 -3.46
CA GLU A 174 -28.32 13.28 -2.29
C GLU A 174 -29.47 14.23 -2.65
N ASP A 175 -29.33 15.02 -3.72
CA ASP A 175 -30.40 15.90 -4.21
C ASP A 175 -31.69 15.15 -4.52
N ARG A 176 -31.60 13.94 -5.08
CA ARG A 176 -32.77 13.09 -5.36
C ARG A 176 -33.41 12.57 -4.08
N MET A 177 -32.63 12.29 -3.04
CA MET A 177 -33.12 11.81 -1.74
C MET A 177 -33.77 12.95 -0.94
N ILE A 178 -33.18 14.16 -0.99
CA ILE A 178 -33.75 15.37 -0.39
C ILE A 178 -35.11 15.69 -1.01
N ARG A 179 -35.25 15.59 -2.35
CA ARG A 179 -36.57 15.76 -3.01
C ARG A 179 -37.61 14.75 -2.55
N LYS A 180 -37.18 13.55 -2.15
CA LYS A 180 -38.03 12.51 -1.58
C LYS A 180 -38.22 12.64 -0.07
N GLN A 181 -37.63 13.66 0.56
CA GLN A 181 -37.65 13.91 2.01
C GLN A 181 -37.11 12.74 2.84
N LEU A 182 -36.24 11.90 2.28
CA LEU A 182 -35.61 10.81 3.00
C LEU A 182 -34.26 11.27 3.55
N THR A 183 -34.05 11.10 4.85
CA THR A 183 -32.78 11.41 5.50
C THR A 183 -31.79 10.26 5.30
N PRO A 184 -30.48 10.54 5.18
CA PRO A 184 -29.45 9.51 5.15
C PRO A 184 -29.49 8.66 6.43
N ASP A 185 -29.34 7.34 6.28
CA ASP A 185 -29.23 6.42 7.41
C ASP A 185 -27.80 6.45 7.97
N PRO A 186 -27.58 6.86 9.24
CA PRO A 186 -26.24 6.93 9.83
C PRO A 186 -25.57 5.55 9.94
N THR A 187 -26.34 4.47 9.95
CA THR A 187 -25.82 3.09 10.05
C THR A 187 -25.15 2.60 8.77
N GLN A 188 -25.34 3.29 7.65
CA GLN A 188 -24.78 2.89 6.34
C GLN A 188 -23.44 3.57 6.04
N GLN A 189 -22.92 4.44 6.92
CA GLN A 189 -21.63 5.08 6.70
C GLN A 189 -20.48 4.06 6.78
N ILE A 190 -19.43 4.30 6.00
CA ILE A 190 -18.29 3.37 5.92
C ILE A 190 -17.41 3.51 7.17
N ASP A 191 -17.32 2.43 7.94
CA ASP A 191 -16.42 2.35 9.08
C ASP A 191 -14.95 2.35 8.64
N THR A 192 -14.20 3.35 9.11
CA THR A 192 -12.79 3.59 8.74
C THR A 192 -11.79 3.05 9.77
N SER A 193 -12.26 2.72 10.97
CA SER A 193 -11.42 2.45 12.15
C SER A 193 -10.44 1.28 12.03
N GLY A 194 -10.62 0.39 11.03
CA GLY A 194 -9.78 -0.78 10.79
C GLY A 194 -8.92 -0.74 9.53
N SER A 195 -8.85 0.40 8.84
CA SER A 195 -8.14 0.51 7.55
C SER A 195 -7.30 1.77 7.46
N GLU A 196 -6.12 1.66 6.84
CA GLU A 196 -5.24 2.78 6.51
C GLU A 196 -5.27 3.09 5.01
N TRP A 197 -4.93 4.33 4.65
CA TRP A 197 -4.72 4.70 3.25
C TRP A 197 -3.46 4.03 2.68
N LEU A 198 -3.46 3.73 1.39
CA LEU A 198 -2.27 3.24 0.70
C LEU A 198 -1.12 4.24 0.82
N ALA A 199 0.04 3.77 1.28
CA ALA A 199 1.25 4.58 1.31
C ALA A 199 1.63 5.07 -0.10
N LYS A 200 2.28 6.23 -0.15
CA LYS A 200 2.73 6.89 -1.39
C LYS A 200 3.44 5.92 -2.36
N GLU A 201 4.40 5.15 -1.87
CA GLU A 201 5.17 4.21 -2.70
C GLU A 201 4.29 3.14 -3.36
N VAL A 202 3.22 2.71 -2.69
CA VAL A 202 2.31 1.69 -3.22
C VAL A 202 1.41 2.31 -4.29
N LEU A 203 0.96 3.54 -4.06
CA LEU A 203 0.17 4.30 -5.03
C LEU A 203 0.95 4.58 -6.32
N GLU A 204 2.23 4.97 -6.19
CA GLU A 204 3.14 5.18 -7.33
C GLU A 204 3.32 3.89 -8.15
N ARG A 205 3.51 2.75 -7.47
CA ARG A 205 3.60 1.43 -8.14
C ARG A 205 2.31 1.06 -8.85
N GLN A 206 1.15 1.39 -8.27
CA GLN A 206 -0.15 1.10 -8.88
C GLN A 206 -0.43 1.98 -10.11
N LEU A 207 -0.05 3.26 -10.07
CA LEU A 207 -0.24 4.20 -11.18
C LEU A 207 0.89 4.16 -12.23
N LEU A 208 2.03 3.55 -11.90
CA LEU A 208 3.28 3.58 -12.67
C LEU A 208 3.76 5.01 -12.95
N GLU A 209 3.52 5.93 -12.02
CA GLU A 209 3.83 7.36 -12.11
C GLU A 209 4.45 7.87 -10.82
N ASP A 210 5.38 8.82 -10.94
CA ASP A 210 5.99 9.48 -9.80
C ASP A 210 5.07 10.57 -9.24
N ILE A 211 4.88 10.58 -7.92
CA ILE A 211 3.96 11.47 -7.21
C ILE A 211 4.75 12.35 -6.25
N SER A 212 4.42 13.64 -6.19
CA SER A 212 5.00 14.52 -5.16
C SER A 212 4.25 14.40 -3.83
N ASP A 213 4.89 14.74 -2.72
CA ASP A 213 4.25 14.62 -1.40
C ASP A 213 2.98 15.49 -1.31
N SER A 214 3.02 16.69 -1.89
CA SER A 214 1.84 17.58 -1.96
C SER A 214 0.69 17.00 -2.80
N GLU A 215 1.00 16.25 -3.85
CA GLU A 215 -0.03 15.57 -4.65
C GLU A 215 -0.65 14.39 -3.90
N TYR A 216 0.17 13.64 -3.17
CA TYR A 216 -0.33 12.59 -2.30
C TYR A 216 -1.25 13.15 -1.20
N GLU A 217 -0.89 14.27 -0.57
CA GLU A 217 -1.77 14.97 0.38
C GLU A 217 -3.09 15.40 -0.27
N ASN A 218 -3.04 15.96 -1.49
CA ASN A 218 -4.24 16.32 -2.23
C ASN A 218 -5.13 15.09 -2.49
N PHE A 219 -4.56 13.96 -2.89
CA PHE A 219 -5.29 12.71 -3.07
C PHE A 219 -5.98 12.26 -1.77
N VAL A 220 -5.27 12.24 -0.64
CA VAL A 220 -5.82 11.88 0.67
C VAL A 220 -6.96 12.83 1.07
N ASN A 221 -6.82 14.12 0.81
CA ASN A 221 -7.86 15.12 1.10
C ASN A 221 -9.13 14.86 0.29
N VAL A 222 -9.02 14.59 -1.01
CA VAL A 222 -10.19 14.32 -1.87
C VAL A 222 -10.85 12.99 -1.48
N MET A 223 -10.06 11.96 -1.18
CA MET A 223 -10.59 10.67 -0.71
C MET A 223 -11.29 10.77 0.65
N THR A 224 -10.73 11.55 1.58
CA THR A 224 -11.35 11.83 2.89
C THR A 224 -12.68 12.54 2.71
N ARG A 225 -12.75 13.51 1.78
CA ARG A 225 -14.00 14.19 1.41
C ARG A 225 -15.05 13.22 0.86
N LEU A 226 -14.64 12.23 0.07
CA LEU A 226 -15.55 11.23 -0.49
C LEU A 226 -16.17 10.34 0.61
N ILE A 227 -15.40 9.97 1.64
CA ILE A 227 -15.92 9.19 2.77
C ILE A 227 -16.84 10.00 3.68
N GLN A 228 -16.51 11.27 3.91
CA GLN A 228 -17.34 12.19 4.70
C GLN A 228 -18.73 12.40 4.09
N HIS A 229 -18.93 12.04 2.82
CA HIS A 229 -20.23 12.13 2.18
C HIS A 229 -21.24 11.15 2.82
N PRO A 230 -22.48 11.58 3.12
CA PRO A 230 -23.47 10.72 3.81
C PRO A 230 -23.79 9.41 3.10
N TYR A 231 -23.70 9.40 1.77
CA TYR A 231 -24.02 8.26 0.90
C TYR A 231 -22.78 7.50 0.37
N SER A 232 -21.64 7.59 1.08
CA SER A 232 -20.37 6.98 0.65
C SER A 232 -20.43 5.46 0.42
N TYR A 233 -21.38 4.75 1.04
CA TYR A 233 -21.57 3.29 0.91
C TYR A 233 -21.70 2.79 -0.53
N LYS A 234 -22.20 3.62 -1.45
CA LYS A 234 -22.38 3.24 -2.85
C LYS A 234 -21.08 2.99 -3.56
N GLU A 235 -20.07 3.79 -3.22
CA GLU A 235 -18.75 3.77 -3.84
C GLU A 235 -17.72 3.03 -2.98
N LYS A 236 -18.18 2.15 -2.08
CA LYS A 236 -17.31 1.34 -1.20
C LYS A 236 -16.27 0.55 -2.00
N ALA A 237 -16.67 -0.04 -3.13
CA ALA A 237 -15.80 -0.87 -3.95
C ALA A 237 -14.63 -0.08 -4.55
N PHE A 238 -14.82 1.21 -4.78
CA PHE A 238 -13.76 2.10 -5.25
C PHE A 238 -12.86 2.54 -4.08
N ILE A 239 -13.44 2.89 -2.93
CA ILE A 239 -12.68 3.27 -1.72
C ILE A 239 -11.78 2.12 -1.24
N ASP A 240 -12.30 0.89 -1.23
CA ASP A 240 -11.61 -0.30 -0.74
C ASP A 240 -10.36 -0.64 -1.57
N GLN A 241 -10.31 -0.27 -2.86
CA GLN A 241 -9.12 -0.45 -3.70
C GLN A 241 -7.92 0.36 -3.22
N TYR A 242 -8.18 1.52 -2.61
CA TYR A 242 -7.15 2.44 -2.12
C TYR A 242 -6.95 2.37 -0.61
N ARG A 243 -7.51 1.35 0.04
CA ARG A 243 -7.38 1.10 1.47
C ARG A 243 -6.75 -0.24 1.75
N LYS A 244 -5.98 -0.27 2.84
CA LYS A 244 -5.36 -1.47 3.34
C LYS A 244 -5.93 -1.78 4.73
N PRO A 245 -6.42 -3.01 4.98
CA PRO A 245 -6.86 -3.37 6.32
C PRO A 245 -5.66 -3.37 7.27
N LEU A 246 -5.81 -2.70 8.39
CA LEU A 246 -4.82 -2.69 9.45
C LEU A 246 -4.93 -4.04 10.18
N LEU A 247 -3.89 -4.87 10.09
CA LEU A 247 -3.79 -6.07 10.90
C LEU A 247 -3.52 -5.64 12.35
N ALA A 248 -4.59 -5.51 13.13
CA ALA A 248 -4.47 -5.33 14.57
C ALA A 248 -3.84 -6.60 15.14
N LYS A 249 -2.54 -6.54 15.45
CA LYS A 249 -1.89 -7.54 16.29
C LYS A 249 -2.43 -7.32 17.70
N THR A 250 -3.51 -8.00 18.04
CA THR A 250 -3.82 -8.19 19.45
C THR A 250 -2.75 -9.14 19.96
N ASP A 251 -1.80 -8.60 20.72
CA ASP A 251 -0.88 -9.41 21.53
C ASP A 251 -1.71 -10.06 22.65
N ALA A 252 -2.60 -10.97 22.27
CA ALA A 252 -3.17 -11.91 23.19
C ALA A 252 -2.03 -12.86 23.54
N ASP A 253 -1.35 -12.57 24.65
CA ASP A 253 -0.42 -13.52 25.26
C ASP A 253 -1.08 -14.90 25.23
N GLN A 254 -0.45 -15.88 24.58
CA GLN A 254 -0.97 -17.24 24.55
C GLN A 254 -0.87 -17.79 25.97
N ILE A 255 -1.90 -17.59 26.78
CA ILE A 255 -1.94 -18.05 28.16
C ILE A 255 -1.89 -19.59 28.11
N PRO A 256 -0.83 -20.23 28.62
CA PRO A 256 -0.73 -21.68 28.62
C PRO A 256 -1.89 -22.28 29.43
N LYS A 257 -2.49 -23.35 28.91
CA LYS A 257 -3.59 -24.05 29.57
C LYS A 257 -3.06 -24.74 30.85
N PRO A 258 -3.74 -24.64 32.00
CA PRO A 258 -3.36 -25.35 33.21
C PRO A 258 -3.39 -26.86 33.00
N GLN A 259 -2.33 -27.56 33.39
CA GLN A 259 -2.26 -29.01 33.43
C GLN A 259 -2.66 -29.51 34.82
N LEU A 260 -3.14 -30.75 34.92
CA LEU A 260 -3.46 -31.39 36.21
C LEU A 260 -2.37 -32.40 36.54
N ASP A 261 -1.87 -32.32 37.77
CA ASP A 261 -0.92 -33.28 38.34
C ASP A 261 -1.62 -34.55 38.84
N GLU A 262 -0.86 -35.60 39.13
CA GLU A 262 -1.34 -36.89 39.68
C GLU A 262 -2.14 -36.71 40.99
N ASN A 263 -1.83 -35.62 41.72
CA ASN A 263 -2.49 -35.23 42.97
C ASN A 263 -3.74 -34.35 42.77
N GLY A 264 -4.18 -34.15 41.52
CA GLY A 264 -5.35 -33.33 41.17
C GLY A 264 -5.13 -31.81 41.31
N LYS A 265 -3.88 -31.35 41.51
CA LYS A 265 -3.54 -29.93 41.56
C LYS A 265 -3.30 -29.38 40.16
N SER A 266 -3.75 -28.16 39.88
CA SER A 266 -3.47 -27.51 38.61
C SER A 266 -2.09 -26.85 38.65
N PHE A 267 -1.29 -27.05 37.61
CA PHE A 267 -0.02 -26.38 37.48
C PHE A 267 0.19 -25.84 36.07
N ILE A 268 0.99 -24.79 35.98
CA ILE A 268 1.42 -24.17 34.73
C ILE A 268 2.93 -24.12 34.77
N THR A 269 3.57 -24.75 33.78
CA THR A 269 5.01 -24.63 33.56
C THR A 269 5.26 -23.66 32.42
N ILE A 270 5.99 -22.59 32.71
CA ILE A 270 6.49 -21.67 31.69
C ILE A 270 7.98 -21.95 31.54
N TYR A 271 8.35 -22.42 30.36
CA TYR A 271 9.73 -22.71 29.99
C TYR A 271 10.43 -21.46 29.48
N GLU A 272 11.75 -21.43 29.64
CA GLU A 272 12.64 -20.41 29.07
C GLU A 272 12.31 -18.97 29.49
N CYS A 273 12.08 -18.72 30.78
CA CYS A 273 11.97 -17.34 31.28
C CYS A 273 13.36 -16.68 31.23
N LEU A 274 13.54 -15.74 30.28
CA LEU A 274 14.85 -15.12 30.00
C LEU A 274 15.00 -13.77 30.71
N ARG A 275 16.11 -13.57 31.41
CA ARG A 275 16.56 -12.23 31.85
C ARG A 275 18.06 -12.08 31.67
N LYS A 276 18.49 -11.20 30.76
CA LYS A 276 19.90 -11.09 30.34
C LYS A 276 20.42 -12.48 29.93
N SER A 277 21.46 -13.00 30.59
CA SER A 277 22.00 -14.35 30.40
C SER A 277 21.32 -15.42 31.25
N ALA A 278 20.53 -15.06 32.27
CA ALA A 278 19.86 -16.03 33.12
C ALA A 278 18.67 -16.67 32.40
N ARG A 279 18.50 -17.97 32.61
CA ARG A 279 17.39 -18.79 32.13
C ARG A 279 16.78 -19.51 33.32
N ALA A 280 15.45 -19.51 33.39
CA ALA A 280 14.73 -20.19 34.46
C ALA A 280 13.45 -20.81 33.90
N ASP A 281 13.11 -21.98 34.42
CA ASP A 281 11.81 -22.60 34.19
C ASP A 281 10.99 -22.45 35.46
N VAL A 282 9.74 -21.98 35.32
CA VAL A 282 8.90 -21.63 36.46
C VAL A 282 7.62 -22.45 36.41
N THR A 283 7.43 -23.27 37.43
CA THR A 283 6.20 -24.03 37.67
C THR A 283 5.37 -23.31 38.73
N ILE A 284 4.17 -22.88 38.37
CA ILE A 284 3.20 -22.29 39.30
C ILE A 284 2.12 -23.33 39.56
N ILE A 285 1.87 -23.64 40.82
CA ILE A 285 0.89 -24.65 41.25
C ILE A 285 -0.26 -23.95 41.99
N ALA A 286 -1.49 -24.32 41.64
CA ALA A 286 -2.72 -23.88 42.28
C ALA A 286 -3.55 -25.11 42.72
N PRO A 287 -4.12 -25.12 43.95
CA PRO A 287 -3.93 -24.15 45.04
C PRO A 287 -2.55 -24.27 45.71
N GLY A 288 -1.96 -23.15 46.11
CA GLY A 288 -0.61 -23.07 46.69
C GLY A 288 -0.57 -22.46 48.09
N THR A 289 0.40 -22.88 48.91
CA THR A 289 0.64 -22.39 50.29
C THR A 289 1.57 -21.18 50.38
N GLY A 290 2.08 -20.69 49.24
CA GLY A 290 3.03 -19.58 49.19
C GLY A 290 4.50 -19.99 49.34
N ASN A 291 4.80 -21.29 49.34
CA ASN A 291 6.17 -21.80 49.36
C ASN A 291 6.84 -21.59 48.00
N ILE A 292 8.06 -21.06 48.00
CA ILE A 292 8.84 -20.77 46.79
C ILE A 292 10.16 -21.52 46.89
N THR A 293 10.39 -22.44 45.96
CA THR A 293 11.63 -23.22 45.89
C THR A 293 12.40 -22.86 44.63
N ILE A 294 13.65 -22.45 44.78
CA ILE A 294 14.58 -22.09 43.70
C ILE A 294 15.70 -23.13 43.71
N ASN A 295 15.81 -23.95 42.65
CA ASN A 295 16.82 -25.01 42.52
C ASN A 295 16.92 -25.95 43.76
N GLY A 296 15.78 -26.22 44.41
CA GLY A 296 15.71 -27.04 45.62
C GLY A 296 16.07 -26.31 46.93
N GLN A 297 16.43 -25.03 46.88
CA GLN A 297 16.62 -24.17 48.05
C GLN A 297 15.41 -23.23 48.24
N ASP A 298 15.23 -22.72 49.46
CA ASP A 298 14.20 -21.72 49.75
C ASP A 298 14.58 -20.34 49.15
N ILE A 299 13.71 -19.34 49.32
CA ILE A 299 13.92 -17.95 48.88
C ILE A 299 15.22 -17.31 49.40
N THR A 300 15.85 -17.93 50.40
CA THR A 300 17.19 -17.59 50.89
C THR A 300 18.29 -17.75 49.85
N TYR A 301 18.05 -18.45 48.73
CA TYR A 301 18.98 -18.53 47.60
C TYR A 301 19.50 -17.16 47.13
N PHE A 302 18.68 -16.11 47.25
CA PHE A 302 19.13 -14.74 47.00
C PHE A 302 19.59 -14.07 48.30
N ASP A 303 20.88 -13.77 48.43
CA ASP A 303 21.42 -13.09 49.62
C ASP A 303 20.89 -11.66 49.77
N SER A 304 20.66 -10.97 48.65
CA SER A 304 20.19 -9.59 48.64
C SER A 304 18.67 -9.48 48.73
N VAL A 305 18.18 -8.37 49.28
CA VAL A 305 16.74 -8.08 49.44
C VAL A 305 16.07 -7.75 48.10
N GLN A 306 16.80 -7.09 47.21
CA GLN A 306 16.25 -6.58 45.94
C GLN A 306 15.68 -7.67 45.00
N PRO A 307 16.31 -8.84 44.79
CA PRO A 307 15.71 -9.94 44.05
C PRO A 307 14.45 -10.49 44.74
N ARG A 308 14.47 -10.62 46.07
CA ARG A 308 13.32 -11.12 46.85
C ARG A 308 12.09 -10.23 46.68
N GLU A 309 12.29 -8.91 46.68
CA GLU A 309 11.22 -7.95 46.41
C GLU A 309 10.62 -8.09 45.01
N GLN A 310 11.42 -8.42 44.00
CA GLN A 310 10.92 -8.59 42.64
C GLN A 310 9.96 -9.78 42.53
N PHE A 311 10.24 -10.89 43.21
CA PHE A 311 9.32 -12.03 43.32
C PHE A 311 8.03 -11.65 44.05
N GLN A 312 8.16 -11.01 45.21
CA GLN A 312 7.01 -10.57 46.01
C GLN A 312 6.11 -9.60 45.23
N ARG A 313 6.69 -8.63 44.52
CA ARG A 313 5.95 -7.64 43.74
C ARG A 313 5.02 -8.29 42.72
N ARG A 314 5.48 -9.33 42.01
CA ARG A 314 4.65 -10.02 41.02
C ARG A 314 3.45 -10.71 41.69
N VAL A 315 3.66 -11.42 42.78
CA VAL A 315 2.59 -12.08 43.55
C VAL A 315 1.57 -11.06 44.07
N VAL A 316 2.03 -9.92 44.59
CA VAL A 316 1.16 -8.85 45.10
C VAL A 316 0.30 -8.24 44.00
N ILE A 317 0.87 -7.97 42.82
CA ILE A 317 0.14 -7.43 41.66
C ILE A 317 -0.92 -8.43 41.21
N SER A 318 -0.57 -9.71 41.08
CA SER A 318 -1.51 -10.77 40.69
C SER A 318 -2.65 -10.92 41.70
N ARG A 319 -2.37 -10.82 43.01
CA ARG A 319 -3.40 -10.82 44.05
C ARG A 319 -4.36 -9.64 43.88
N LYS A 320 -3.84 -8.42 43.69
CA LYS A 320 -4.66 -7.23 43.46
C LYS A 320 -5.53 -7.34 42.20
N ALA A 321 -4.99 -7.91 41.13
CA ALA A 321 -5.75 -8.14 39.90
C ALA A 321 -6.89 -9.15 40.10
N ALA A 322 -6.66 -10.22 40.86
CA ALA A 322 -7.69 -11.22 41.18
C ALA A 322 -8.82 -10.69 42.08
N TYR A 323 -8.58 -9.63 42.86
CA TYR A 323 -9.64 -8.96 43.66
C TYR A 323 -10.37 -7.85 42.90
N ALA A 324 -9.81 -7.38 41.77
CA ALA A 324 -10.37 -6.31 40.95
C ALA A 324 -11.17 -6.83 39.74
N SER A 325 -11.21 -8.15 39.55
CA SER A 325 -12.02 -8.86 38.55
C SER A 325 -13.26 -9.44 39.22
#